data_AF-A0A8D5ZG69-F1
#
_entry.id   AF-A0A8D5ZG69-F1
#
_cell.length_a   1.000
_cell.length_b   1.000
_cell.length_c   1.000
_cell.angle_alpha   90.00
_cell.angle_beta   90.00
_cell.angle_gamma   90.00
#
_symmetry.space_group_name_H-M   'P 1'
#
loop_
_entity.id
_entity.type
_entity.pdbx_description
1 polymer ?
#
loop_
_entity_poly.entity_id
_entity_poly.type
_entity_poly.pdbx_seq_one_letter_code
_entity_poly.pdbx_strand_id
1 'polypeptide(L)' 'MREREVEVKRLRGKKRVKTKEYEYEYYTLPLYIYIPKSMIERFGFKYRLYIDEENGVITVKPKTSP' A
#
# COMPACT_ATOMS: atom_id res chain seq x y z
N MET A 1 -2.08 -7.19 -19.89
CA MET A 1 -1.81 -7.28 -18.44
C MET A 1 -0.35 -6.92 -18.15
N ARG A 2 -0.10 -5.86 -17.39
CA ARG A 2 1.25 -5.40 -16.98
C ARG A 2 1.55 -5.86 -15.56
N GLU A 3 2.75 -6.37 -15.31
CA GLU A 3 3.23 -6.77 -13.99
C GLU A 3 4.46 -5.95 -13.59
N ARG A 4 4.51 -5.52 -12.33
CA ARG A 4 5.72 -4.96 -11.74
C ARG A 4 5.84 -5.31 -10.27
N GLU A 5 7.08 -5.47 -9.83
CA GLU A 5 7.41 -5.54 -8.41
C GLU A 5 7.56 -4.12 -7.85
N VAL A 6 6.98 -3.91 -6.68
CA VAL A 6 6.93 -2.63 -6.01
C VAL A 6 7.19 -2.81 -4.53
N GLU A 7 7.82 -1.81 -3.94
CA GLU A 7 8.03 -1.73 -2.50
C GLU A 7 7.08 -0.69 -1.91
N VAL A 8 6.51 -1.05 -0.77
CA VAL A 8 5.59 -0.21 -0.02
C VAL A 8 6.33 0.98 0.56
N LYS A 9 5.79 2.19 0.37
CA LYS A 9 6.26 3.41 1.01
C LYS A 9 5.51 3.65 2.32
N ARG A 10 6.24 3.71 3.43
CA ARG A 10 5.73 4.19 4.72
C ARG A 10 5.64 5.71 4.73
N LEU A 11 4.49 6.25 5.11
CA LEU A 11 4.21 7.67 5.23
C LEU A 11 3.66 7.97 6.62
N ARG A 12 3.95 9.17 7.11
CA ARG A 12 3.38 9.71 8.35
C ARG A 12 2.39 10.80 8.00
N GLY A 13 1.12 10.59 8.34
CA GLY A 13 0.08 11.59 8.25
C GLY A 13 -0.04 12.30 9.59
N LYS A 14 -0.30 13.61 9.54
CA LYS A 14 -0.64 14.40 10.71
C LYS A 14 -2.10 14.81 10.57
N LYS A 15 -2.91 14.54 11.59
CA LYS A 15 -4.29 15.03 11.67
C LYS A 15 -4.44 15.88 12.92
N ARG A 16 -4.78 17.14 12.72
CA ARG A 16 -5.13 18.03 13.82
C ARG A 16 -6.62 17.89 14.14
N VAL A 17 -6.95 17.58 15.39
CA VAL A 17 -8.32 17.54 15.90
C VAL A 17 -8.38 18.50 17.09
N LYS A 18 -9.05 19.65 16.89
CA LYS A 18 -9.06 20.79 17.82
C LYS A 18 -7.64 21.28 18.13
N THR A 19 -7.19 21.10 19.37
CA THR A 19 -5.87 21.50 19.87
C THR A 19 -4.85 20.36 19.88
N LYS A 20 -5.25 19.12 19.54
CA LYS A 20 -4.37 17.94 19.53
C LYS A 20 -3.96 17.56 18.11
N GLU A 21 -2.67 17.30 17.90
CA GLU A 21 -2.13 16.72 16.67
C GLU A 21 -1.95 15.21 16.87
N TYR A 22 -2.43 14.42 15.92
CA TYR A 22 -2.30 12.98 15.89
C TYR A 22 -1.42 12.59 14.71
N GLU A 23 -0.37 11.83 14.97
CA GLU A 23 0.41 11.19 13.92
C GLU A 23 -0.12 9.78 13.66
N TYR A 24 -0.30 9.44 12.38
CA TYR A 24 -0.65 8.08 11.98
C TYR A 24 0.29 7.61 10.88
N GLU A 25 0.69 6.35 10.96
CA GLU A 25 1.48 5.70 9.92
C GLU A 25 0.55 5.01 8.93
N TYR A 26 0.79 5.22 7.64
CA TYR A 26 0.10 4.52 6.58
C TYR A 26 1.08 4.11 5.48
N TYR A 27 0.65 3.13 4.69
CA TYR A 27 1.49 2.45 3.73
C TYR A 27 0.87 2.58 2.35
N THR A 28 1.68 2.89 1.35
CA THR A 28 1.21 3.14 -0.02
C THR A 28 2.04 2.40 -1.05
N LEU A 29 1.37 1.96 -2.12
CA LEU A 29 1.96 1.49 -3.36
C LEU A 29 1.83 2.57 -4.45
N PRO A 30 2.51 2.41 -5.61
CA PRO A 30 2.28 3.25 -6.77
C PRO A 30 0.79 3.36 -7.12
N LEU A 31 0.39 4.46 -7.76
CA LEU A 31 -1.01 4.84 -7.96
C LEU A 31 -1.75 5.23 -6.65
N TYR A 32 -1.00 5.56 -5.60
CA TYR A 32 -1.54 5.94 -4.28
C TYR A 32 -2.49 4.90 -3.67
N ILE A 33 -2.22 3.62 -3.95
CA ILE A 33 -2.99 2.51 -3.39
C ILE A 33 -2.57 2.32 -1.94
N TYR A 34 -3.50 2.54 -1.01
CA TYR A 34 -3.27 2.37 0.43
C TYR A 34 -3.29 0.88 0.80
N ILE A 35 -2.31 0.46 1.61
CA ILE A 35 -2.23 -0.89 2.16
C ILE A 35 -2.44 -0.80 3.68
N PRO A 36 -3.35 -1.61 4.26
CA PRO A 36 -3.52 -1.67 5.71
C PRO A 36 -2.22 -2.10 6.40
N LYS A 37 -1.92 -1.49 7.56
CA LYS A 37 -0.75 -1.83 8.38
C LYS A 37 -0.67 -3.32 8.70
N SER A 38 -1.80 -3.96 9.03
CA SER A 38 -1.87 -5.40 9.32
C SER A 38 -1.42 -6.28 8.15
N MET A 39 -1.61 -5.84 6.91
CA MET A 39 -1.14 -6.56 5.72
C MET A 39 0.38 -6.47 5.58
N ILE A 40 0.95 -5.31 5.89
CA ILE A 40 2.41 -5.10 5.89
C ILE A 40 3.08 -5.92 7.00
N GLU A 41 2.51 -5.92 8.20
CA GLU A 41 3.03 -6.69 9.33
C GLU A 41 3.02 -8.20 9.06
N ARG A 42 2.02 -8.69 8.32
CA ARG A 42 1.85 -10.11 8.03
C ARG A 42 2.64 -10.59 6.79
N PHE A 43 2.74 -9.77 5.75
CA PHE A 43 3.25 -10.20 4.44
C PHE A 43 4.49 -9.43 3.96
N GLY A 44 4.99 -8.49 4.77
CA GLY A 44 6.15 -7.68 4.47
C GLY A 44 5.85 -6.51 3.52
N PHE A 45 6.92 -5.95 2.93
CA PHE A 45 6.87 -4.68 2.18
C PHE A 45 6.91 -4.84 0.65
N LYS A 46 7.16 -6.05 0.15
CA LYS A 46 7.31 -6.31 -1.29
C LYS A 46 6.02 -6.87 -1.86
N TYR A 47 5.50 -6.22 -2.91
CA TYR A 47 4.26 -6.60 -3.58
C TYR A 47 4.46 -6.69 -5.09
N ARG A 48 3.61 -7.48 -5.74
CA ARG A 48 3.41 -7.53 -7.18
C ARG A 48 2.11 -6.82 -7.53
N LEU A 49 2.19 -5.93 -8.50
CA LEU A 49 1.10 -5.10 -8.96
C LEU A 49 0.77 -5.51 -10.39
N TYR A 50 -0.44 -6.01 -10.59
CA TYR A 50 -0.97 -6.41 -11.88
C TYR A 50 -2.00 -5.39 -12.34
N ILE A 51 -1.82 -4.85 -13.55
CA ILE A 51 -2.74 -3.88 -14.15
C ILE A 51 -3.30 -4.50 -15.43
N ASP A 52 -4.61 -4.73 -15.42
CA ASP A 52 -5.39 -5.12 -16.57
C ASP A 52 -6.19 -3.89 -17.04
N GLU A 53 -5.65 -3.20 -18.04
CA GLU A 53 -6.25 -1.98 -18.60
C GLU A 53 -7.50 -2.28 -19.42
N GLU A 54 -7.63 -3.50 -19.98
CA GLU A 54 -8.78 -3.90 -20.81
C GLU A 54 -10.04 -4.10 -19.95
N ASN A 55 -9.88 -4.74 -18.78
CA ASN A 55 -10.97 -4.99 -17.85
C ASN A 55 -11.06 -3.95 -16.72
N GLY A 56 -10.14 -2.98 -16.67
CA GLY A 56 -10.09 -1.96 -15.62
C GLY A 56 -9.76 -2.51 -14.22
N VAL A 57 -8.96 -3.59 -14.14
CA VAL A 57 -8.66 -4.30 -12.89
C VAL A 57 -7.23 -4.04 -12.44
N ILE A 58 -7.06 -3.71 -11.15
CA ILE A 58 -5.76 -3.64 -10.49
C ILE A 58 -5.72 -4.70 -9.39
N THR A 59 -4.75 -5.62 -9.47
CA THR A 59 -4.54 -6.64 -8.45
C THR A 59 -3.21 -6.43 -7.74
N VAL A 60 -3.25 -6.48 -6.40
CA VAL A 60 -2.06 -6.35 -5.54
C VAL A 60 -1.88 -7.66 -4.78
N LYS A 61 -0.71 -8.28 -4.89
CA LYS A 61 -0.36 -9.52 -4.18
C LYS A 61 0.97 -9.37 -3.44
N PRO A 62 1.13 -9.87 -2.21
CA PRO A 62 2.45 -9.90 -1.57
C PRO A 62 3.41 -10.80 -2.35
N LYS A 63 4.68 -10.40 -2.43
CA LYS A 63 5.73 -11.19 -3.11
C LYS A 63 6.13 -12.40 -2.28
N THR A 64 6.15 -12.24 -0.96
CA THR A 64 6.46 -13.31 -0.02
C THR A 64 5.14 -13.72 0.62
N SER A 65 4.51 -14.78 0.10
CA SER A 65 3.61 -15.54 0.97
C SER A 65 4.51 -16.40 1.86
N PRO A 66 4.32 -16.41 3.19
CA PRO A 66 4.84 -17.51 4.01
C PRO A 66 4.25 -18.84 3.55
#